data_AF-A0A1Z4N580-F1
#
_entry.id   AF-A0A1Z4N580-F1
#
_cell.length_a   1.000
_cell.length_b   1.000
_cell.length_c   1.000
_cell.angle_alpha   90.00
_cell.angle_beta   90.00
_cell.angle_gamma   90.00
#
_symmetry.space_group_name_H-M   'P 1'
#
loop_
_entity.id
_entity.type
_entity.pdbx_description
1 polymer ?
#
loop_
_entity_poly.entity_id
_entity_poly.type
_entity_poly.pdbx_seq_one_letter_code
_entity_poly.pdbx_strand_id
1 'polypeptide(L)'
;MKSKRLVNFISGHLDLTQAEFEMYYRPLIDRAIAQNECFIVGDAKGADTLAQQYLVERTEAVIVYHMFTSPRNNAGFPTRGGFHSDIERDTQMTLDSDRDIAWVRPGRE
;
A
#
# COMPACT_ATOMS: atom_id res chain seq x y z
N MET A 1 20.25 16.30 11.51
CA MET A 1 19.15 15.35 11.71
C MET A 1 18.63 14.96 10.33
N LYS A 2 18.61 13.67 9.96
CA LYS A 2 17.90 13.27 8.73
C LYS A 2 16.41 13.45 9.01
N SER A 3 15.72 14.25 8.19
CA SER A 3 14.27 14.41 8.31
C SER A 3 13.61 13.04 8.14
N LYS A 4 12.59 12.73 8.96
CA LYS A 4 11.80 11.49 8.82
C LYS A 4 11.17 11.48 7.43
N ARG A 5 11.29 10.37 6.68
CA ARG A 5 10.55 10.17 5.43
C ARG A 5 9.08 9.89 5.77
N LEU A 6 8.16 10.53 5.06
CA LEU A 6 6.74 10.25 5.20
C LEU A 6 6.44 8.83 4.71
N VAL A 7 5.50 8.17 5.36
CA VAL A 7 5.04 6.82 5.01
C VAL A 7 3.59 6.90 4.56
N ASN A 8 3.31 6.44 3.34
CA ASN A 8 1.99 6.39 2.75
C ASN A 8 1.41 4.97 2.85
N PHE A 9 0.25 4.81 3.47
CA PHE A 9 -0.52 3.58 3.42
C PHE A 9 -1.37 3.56 2.14
N ILE A 10 -1.12 2.62 1.24
CA ILE A 10 -1.96 2.38 0.06
C ILE A 10 -3.03 1.35 0.41
N SER A 11 -4.30 1.73 0.27
CA SER A 11 -5.45 0.86 0.53
C SER A 11 -6.57 1.08 -0.51
N GLY A 12 -7.46 0.10 -0.67
CA GLY A 12 -8.54 0.23 -1.65
C GLY A 12 -9.35 -1.02 -1.91
N HIS A 13 -10.14 -0.96 -2.97
CA HIS A 13 -11.10 -2.00 -3.34
C HIS A 13 -10.42 -3.28 -3.82
N LEU A 14 -10.97 -4.43 -3.41
CA LEU A 14 -10.52 -5.75 -3.86
C LEU A 14 -10.80 -6.02 -5.35
N ASP A 15 -11.71 -5.25 -5.94
CA ASP A 15 -12.09 -5.28 -7.36
C ASP A 15 -11.73 -3.96 -8.08
N LEU A 16 -10.68 -3.26 -7.60
CA LEU A 16 -10.13 -2.10 -8.29
C LEU A 16 -9.65 -2.49 -9.70
N THR A 17 -10.07 -1.75 -10.70
CA THR A 17 -9.63 -1.95 -12.09
C THR A 17 -8.32 -1.21 -12.37
N GLN A 18 -7.59 -1.62 -13.42
CA GLN A 18 -6.40 -0.89 -13.87
C GLN A 18 -6.74 0.58 -14.19
N ALA A 19 -7.85 0.85 -14.86
CA ALA A 19 -8.24 2.21 -15.23
C ALA A 19 -8.48 3.10 -14.00
N GLU A 20 -9.14 2.57 -12.96
CA GLU A 20 -9.32 3.29 -11.70
C GLU A 20 -7.98 3.49 -10.97
N PHE A 21 -7.10 2.49 -10.99
CA PHE A 21 -5.76 2.64 -10.43
C PHE A 21 -4.95 3.75 -11.12
N GLU A 22 -4.91 3.75 -12.45
CA GLU A 22 -4.25 4.79 -13.24
C GLU A 22 -4.83 6.19 -12.97
N MET A 23 -6.15 6.29 -12.78
CA MET A 23 -6.82 7.56 -12.58
C MET A 23 -6.64 8.12 -11.16
N TYR A 24 -6.75 7.28 -10.13
CA TYR A 24 -6.86 7.74 -8.75
C TYR A 24 -5.62 7.46 -7.89
N TYR A 25 -4.86 6.41 -8.18
CA TYR A 25 -3.71 6.00 -7.37
C TYR A 25 -2.39 6.47 -7.95
N ARG A 26 -2.16 6.21 -9.25
CA ARG A 26 -0.88 6.48 -9.91
C ARG A 26 -0.38 7.93 -9.71
N PRO A 27 -1.19 9.00 -9.90
CA PRO A 27 -0.69 10.36 -9.73
C PRO A 27 -0.22 10.67 -8.30
N LEU A 28 -0.84 10.04 -7.29
CA LEU A 28 -0.48 10.21 -5.89
C LEU A 28 0.81 9.44 -5.56
N ILE A 29 0.92 8.20 -6.06
CA ILE A 29 2.13 7.38 -5.89
C ILE A 29 3.33 8.05 -6.59
N ASP A 30 3.17 8.55 -7.81
CA ASP A 30 4.23 9.23 -8.55
C ASP A 30 4.73 10.47 -7.81
N ARG A 31 3.83 11.23 -7.19
CA ARG A 31 4.18 12.38 -6.35
C ARG A 31 4.98 11.94 -5.12
N ALA A 32 4.53 10.91 -4.41
CA ALA A 32 5.20 10.39 -3.22
C ALA A 32 6.62 9.86 -3.55
N ILE A 33 6.78 9.16 -4.69
CA ILE A 33 8.10 8.72 -5.18
C ILE A 33 9.00 9.94 -5.44
N ALA A 34 8.50 10.97 -6.13
CA ALA A 34 9.27 12.18 -6.41
C ALA A 34 9.70 12.94 -5.13
N GLN A 35 8.97 12.75 -4.04
CA GLN A 35 9.27 13.31 -2.72
C GLN A 35 10.12 12.38 -1.84
N ASN A 36 10.58 11.24 -2.39
CA ASN A 36 11.36 10.21 -1.69
C ASN A 36 10.65 9.70 -0.41
N GLU A 37 9.33 9.54 -0.51
CA GLU A 37 8.49 8.99 0.56
C GLU A 37 8.48 7.45 0.52
N CYS A 38 8.01 6.85 1.61
CA CYS A 38 7.92 5.40 1.79
C CYS A 38 6.46 4.94 1.61
N PHE A 39 6.28 3.63 1.43
CA PHE A 39 4.98 3.00 1.25
C PHE A 39 4.80 1.79 2.16
N ILE A 40 3.59 1.64 2.66
CA ILE A 40 3.08 0.42 3.28
C ILE A 40 1.86 0.00 2.46
N VAL A 41 1.76 -1.29 2.15
CA VAL A 41 0.67 -1.86 1.35
C VAL A 41 0.31 -3.23 1.89
N GLY A 42 -0.95 -3.63 1.73
CA GLY A 42 -1.40 -4.96 2.13
C GLY A 42 -1.02 -6.03 1.11
N ASP A 43 -1.47 -7.24 1.39
CA ASP A 43 -1.27 -8.43 0.56
C ASP A 43 -2.59 -8.94 -0.05
N ALA A 44 -3.61 -8.09 -0.19
CA ALA A 44 -4.87 -8.46 -0.81
C ALA A 44 -4.81 -8.37 -2.34
N LYS A 45 -5.88 -8.82 -3.00
CA LYS A 45 -6.09 -8.59 -4.45
C LYS A 45 -6.59 -7.17 -4.69
N GLY A 46 -6.59 -6.72 -5.94
CA GLY A 46 -7.12 -5.41 -6.32
C GLY A 46 -6.09 -4.32 -6.06
N ALA A 47 -6.44 -3.30 -5.27
CA ALA A 47 -5.59 -2.13 -5.01
C ALA A 47 -4.17 -2.50 -4.57
N ASP A 48 -4.04 -3.42 -3.61
CA ASP A 48 -2.74 -3.88 -3.10
C ASP A 48 -1.87 -4.51 -4.18
N THR A 49 -2.42 -5.44 -4.97
CA THR A 49 -1.69 -6.09 -6.08
C THR A 49 -1.25 -5.07 -7.12
N LEU A 50 -2.15 -4.17 -7.54
CA LEU A 50 -1.85 -3.15 -8.55
C LEU A 50 -0.78 -2.17 -8.05
N ALA A 51 -0.86 -1.78 -6.77
CA ALA A 51 0.13 -0.91 -6.14
C ALA A 51 1.50 -1.58 -6.07
N GLN A 52 1.58 -2.82 -5.60
CA GLN A 52 2.83 -3.58 -5.55
C GLN A 52 3.46 -3.74 -6.94
N GLN A 53 2.67 -4.10 -7.95
CA GLN A 53 3.13 -4.21 -9.34
C GLN A 53 3.60 -2.88 -9.91
N TYR A 54 2.96 -1.77 -9.54
CA TYR A 54 3.39 -0.46 -9.99
C TYR A 54 4.71 -0.02 -9.32
N LEU A 55 4.84 -0.26 -8.03
CA LEU A 55 6.01 0.16 -7.23
C LEU A 55 7.27 -0.64 -7.53
N VAL A 56 7.14 -1.89 -8.02
CA VAL A 56 8.30 -2.73 -8.34
C VAL A 56 9.18 -2.00 -9.37
N GLU A 57 10.49 -2.09 -9.18
CA GLU A 57 11.52 -1.41 -9.98
C GLU A 57 11.48 0.14 -9.96
N ARG A 58 10.52 0.77 -9.27
CA ARG A 58 10.45 2.23 -9.10
C ARG A 58 10.97 2.71 -7.76
N THR A 59 10.84 1.89 -6.72
CA THR A 59 11.35 2.20 -5.38
C THR A 59 11.53 0.94 -4.55
N GLU A 60 12.52 0.95 -3.67
CA GLU A 60 12.73 -0.08 -2.65
C GLU A 60 12.05 0.27 -1.31
N ALA A 61 11.47 1.47 -1.20
CA ALA A 61 10.91 2.00 0.04
C ALA A 61 9.48 1.48 0.32
N VAL A 62 9.26 0.16 0.22
CA VAL A 62 7.95 -0.48 0.37
C VAL A 62 8.03 -1.61 1.40
N ILE A 63 7.01 -1.74 2.26
CA ILE A 63 6.82 -2.91 3.13
C ILE A 63 5.42 -3.48 2.90
N VAL A 64 5.35 -4.79 2.62
CA VAL A 64 4.08 -5.50 2.45
C VAL A 64 3.63 -6.11 3.78
N TYR A 65 2.45 -5.72 4.25
CA TYR A 65 1.86 -6.25 5.47
C TYR A 65 0.95 -7.43 5.15
N HIS A 66 1.07 -8.49 5.92
CA HIS A 66 0.26 -9.70 5.72
C HIS A 66 -0.10 -10.38 7.03
N MET A 67 -1.16 -11.18 6.99
CA MET A 67 -1.54 -12.00 8.13
C MET A 67 -0.62 -13.22 8.24
N PHE A 68 -0.55 -13.79 9.44
CA PHE A 68 0.14 -15.04 9.75
C PHE A 68 1.62 -15.04 9.31
N THR A 69 2.09 -16.14 8.72
CA THR A 69 3.50 -16.39 8.45
C THR A 69 3.96 -16.04 7.04
N SER A 70 3.04 -15.86 6.08
CA SER A 70 3.38 -15.55 4.69
C SER A 70 2.29 -14.73 3.99
N PRO A 71 2.66 -13.85 3.03
CA PRO A 71 1.70 -13.05 2.29
C PRO A 71 0.94 -13.88 1.27
N ARG A 72 -0.32 -13.51 1.00
CA ARG A 72 -1.13 -14.05 -0.10
C ARG A 72 -0.55 -13.66 -1.46
N ASN A 73 -0.04 -12.43 -1.57
CA ASN A 73 0.76 -11.97 -2.71
C ASN A 73 1.85 -10.98 -2.28
N ASN A 74 3.00 -11.04 -2.97
CA ASN A 74 4.11 -10.12 -2.78
C ASN A 74 4.89 -9.99 -4.09
N ALA A 75 5.07 -8.77 -4.60
CA ALA A 75 5.86 -8.47 -5.80
C ALA A 75 7.39 -8.54 -5.61
N GLY A 76 7.86 -8.89 -4.40
CA GLY A 76 9.29 -9.03 -4.08
C GLY A 76 9.80 -8.05 -3.01
N PHE A 77 8.90 -7.40 -2.28
CA PHE A 77 9.25 -6.44 -1.23
C PHE A 77 9.49 -7.13 0.12
N PRO A 78 10.23 -6.46 1.03
CA PRO A 78 10.25 -6.84 2.44
C PRO A 78 8.85 -6.92 3.02
N THR A 79 8.63 -7.86 3.94
CA THR A 79 7.32 -8.08 4.54
C THR A 79 7.30 -7.84 6.04
N ARG A 80 6.10 -7.50 6.56
CA ARG A 80 5.79 -7.53 7.99
C ARG A 80 4.54 -8.38 8.22
N GLY A 81 4.76 -9.53 8.84
CA GLY A 81 3.72 -10.51 9.15
C GLY A 81 3.37 -10.57 10.63
N GLY A 82 2.67 -11.65 11.02
CA GLY A 82 2.37 -11.98 12.42
C GLY A 82 1.00 -11.53 12.92
N PHE A 83 0.21 -10.86 12.08
CA PHE A 83 -1.15 -10.43 12.43
C PHE A 83 -2.16 -11.57 12.28
N HIS A 84 -3.13 -11.64 13.18
CA HIS A 84 -4.13 -12.72 13.26
C HIS A 84 -5.50 -12.31 12.71
N SER A 85 -5.70 -11.03 12.42
CA SER A 85 -6.92 -10.51 11.78
C SER A 85 -6.61 -9.35 10.83
N ASP A 86 -7.51 -9.09 9.88
CA ASP A 86 -7.43 -7.90 9.04
C ASP A 86 -7.45 -6.61 9.89
N ILE A 87 -8.30 -6.56 10.94
CA ILE A 87 -8.38 -5.42 11.86
C ILE A 87 -7.03 -5.14 12.53
N GLU A 88 -6.35 -6.17 13.03
CA GLU A 88 -5.04 -6.03 13.68
C GLU A 88 -3.98 -5.53 12.69
N ARG A 89 -3.92 -6.14 11.50
CA ARG A 89 -3.01 -5.72 10.43
C ARG A 89 -3.27 -4.27 10.04
N ASP A 90 -4.50 -3.91 9.72
CA ASP A 90 -4.87 -2.60 9.19
C ASP A 90 -4.71 -1.50 10.26
N THR A 91 -4.97 -1.83 11.53
CA THR A 91 -4.66 -0.95 12.66
C THR A 91 -3.16 -0.67 12.73
N GLN A 92 -2.32 -1.70 12.60
CA GLN A 92 -0.88 -1.52 12.61
C GLN A 92 -0.38 -0.73 11.39
N MET A 93 -0.93 -0.96 10.21
CA MET A 93 -0.61 -0.18 9.00
C MET A 93 -0.97 1.30 9.16
N THR A 94 -2.13 1.58 9.77
CA THR A 94 -2.55 2.95 10.10
C THR A 94 -1.54 3.60 11.06
N LEU A 95 -1.16 2.91 12.14
CA LEU A 95 -0.19 3.40 13.13
C LEU A 95 1.22 3.64 12.56
N ASP A 96 1.63 2.84 11.58
CA ASP A 96 2.96 2.92 10.96
C ASP A 96 3.02 3.90 9.76
N SER A 97 1.89 4.49 9.38
CA SER A 97 1.77 5.43 8.27
C SER A 97 1.52 6.86 8.76
N ASP A 98 1.88 7.84 7.94
CA ASP A 98 1.59 9.25 8.18
C ASP A 98 0.35 9.72 7.39
N ARG A 99 -0.01 9.02 6.30
CA ARG A 99 -1.09 9.37 5.37
C ARG A 99 -1.63 8.15 4.63
N ASP A 100 -2.85 8.28 4.10
CA ASP A 100 -3.48 7.31 3.20
C ASP A 100 -3.43 7.76 1.72
N ILE A 101 -3.13 6.81 0.84
CA ILE A 101 -3.42 6.86 -0.59
C ILE A 101 -4.54 5.85 -0.84
N ALA A 102 -5.77 6.35 -0.79
CA ALA A 102 -6.98 5.55 -0.92
C ALA A 102 -8.04 6.28 -1.75
N TRP A 103 -8.89 5.51 -2.43
CA TRP A 103 -10.04 6.03 -3.15
C TRP A 103 -11.29 5.25 -2.83
N VAL A 104 -12.33 5.96 -2.42
CA VAL A 104 -13.67 5.41 -2.20
C VAL A 104 -14.46 5.54 -3.50
N ARG A 105 -14.85 4.40 -4.07
CA ARG A 105 -15.66 4.35 -5.28
C ARG A 105 -17.05 4.91 -4.93
N PRO A 106 -17.57 5.93 -5.66
CA PRO A 106 -18.90 6.46 -5.39
C PRO A 106 -19.97 5.36 -5.35
N GLY A 107 -20.81 5.35 -4.31
CA GLY A 107 -21.84 4.32 -4.10
C GLY A 107 -21.31 3.00 -3.53
N ARG A 108 -20.05 2.95 -3.09
CA ARG A 108 -19.45 1.89 -2.28
C ARG A 108 -18.68 2.50 -1.10
N GLU A 109 -19.34 3.43 -0.40
CA GLU A 109 -18.83 3.96 0.86
C GLU A 109 -18.74 2.89 1.95
#